data_AF-A0A3B1C0J9-F1
#
_entry.id   AF-A0A3B1C0J9-F1
#
_cell.length_a   1.000
_cell.length_b   1.000
_cell.length_c   1.000
_cell.angle_alpha   90.00
_cell.angle_beta   90.00
_cell.angle_gamma   90.00
#
_symmetry.space_group_name_H-M   'P 1'
#
loop_
_entity.id
_entity.type
_entity.pdbx_description
1 polymer ?
#
loop_
_entity_poly.entity_id
_entity_poly.type
_entity_poly.pdbx_seq_one_letter_code
_entity_poly.pdbx_strand_id
1 'polypeptide(L)'
;KYLTVLSLGWRGTHHTWNVYEKVSTYLAIFILLIAPSVHTIVSWDFAMSITPGWHTTIFGPYFVVGAIYSGVAGVITLMVVLRWVFDLDEIIRYVHLRNLAKLLLVIALLWTYFYFCEFITAWYAKNPVEWRIWEYLWERYSHLLIIMLGGDVVVITMLSFSKVRSSPILLFLVTVLINIDMYIERYLIVVPILSHRDNAFTWTDYFPSPVELSIAAGALAGFFLLYAIFAKLLPIVTVADIREGKVISGDIRIGNTYVRVRASVEEE
;
A
#
# COMPACT_ATOMS: atom_id res chain seq x y z
N LYS A 1 -33.37 -10.01 0.33
CA LYS A 1 -34.17 -8.80 0.05
C LYS A 1 -33.29 -7.59 -0.23
N TYR A 2 -32.38 -7.18 0.67
CA TYR A 2 -31.48 -6.04 0.38
C TYR A 2 -30.48 -6.31 -0.77
N LEU A 3 -29.89 -7.50 -0.85
CA LEU A 3 -29.01 -7.89 -1.97
C LEU A 3 -29.71 -7.84 -3.33
N THR A 4 -31.03 -8.07 -3.38
CA THR A 4 -31.83 -8.00 -4.61
C THR A 4 -31.96 -6.57 -5.12
N VAL A 5 -32.00 -5.59 -4.21
CA VAL A 5 -31.98 -4.17 -4.56
C VAL A 5 -30.58 -3.77 -5.00
N LEU A 6 -29.54 -4.18 -4.26
CA LEU A 6 -28.15 -3.88 -4.59
C LEU A 6 -27.69 -4.49 -5.91
N SER A 7 -28.22 -5.65 -6.31
CA SER A 7 -27.87 -6.28 -7.58
C SER A 7 -28.51 -5.63 -8.80
N LEU A 8 -29.41 -4.65 -8.61
CA LEU A 8 -30.11 -3.91 -9.68
C LEU A 8 -30.76 -4.84 -10.73
N GLY A 9 -31.16 -6.04 -10.32
CA GLY A 9 -31.76 -7.03 -11.21
C GLY A 9 -30.78 -7.72 -12.17
N TRP A 10 -29.49 -7.81 -11.83
CA TRP A 10 -28.48 -8.55 -12.60
C TRP A 10 -28.95 -9.97 -12.97
N ARG A 11 -28.98 -10.29 -14.28
CA ARG A 11 -29.45 -11.59 -14.82
C ARG A 11 -28.33 -12.49 -15.36
N GLY A 12 -27.11 -11.99 -15.50
CA GLY A 12 -25.98 -12.76 -16.02
C GLY A 12 -26.11 -13.23 -17.47
N THR A 13 -26.85 -12.50 -18.32
CA THR A 13 -26.95 -12.84 -19.76
C THR A 13 -25.63 -12.56 -20.48
N HIS A 14 -25.41 -13.20 -21.63
CA HIS A 14 -24.20 -12.98 -22.45
C HIS A 14 -23.98 -11.50 -22.81
N HIS A 15 -25.05 -10.76 -23.11
CA HIS A 15 -24.96 -9.32 -23.33
C HIS A 15 -24.48 -8.57 -22.09
N THR A 16 -25.04 -8.89 -20.91
CA THR A 16 -24.66 -8.24 -19.64
C THR A 16 -23.19 -8.47 -19.28
N TRP A 17 -22.68 -9.69 -19.49
CA TRP A 17 -21.27 -10.03 -19.25
C TRP A 17 -20.32 -9.28 -20.20
N ASN A 18 -20.64 -9.23 -21.50
CA ASN A 18 -19.82 -8.49 -22.47
C ASN A 18 -19.75 -6.98 -22.15
N VAL A 19 -20.86 -6.38 -21.70
CA VAL A 19 -20.86 -4.99 -21.23
C VAL A 19 -20.03 -4.84 -19.96
N TYR A 20 -20.20 -5.75 -18.99
CA TYR A 20 -19.44 -5.74 -17.74
C TYR A 20 -17.92 -5.82 -17.97
N GLU A 21 -17.45 -6.73 -18.82
CA GLU A 21 -16.02 -6.86 -19.13
C GLU A 21 -15.44 -5.59 -19.75
N LYS A 22 -16.14 -5.00 -20.73
CA LYS A 22 -15.72 -3.74 -21.37
C LYS A 22 -15.66 -2.59 -20.37
N VAL A 23 -16.72 -2.41 -19.59
CA VAL A 23 -16.80 -1.33 -18.59
C VAL A 23 -15.76 -1.54 -17.49
N SER A 24 -15.60 -2.76 -16.98
CA SER A 24 -14.59 -3.11 -15.98
C SER A 24 -13.18 -2.82 -16.49
N THR A 25 -12.88 -3.17 -17.74
CA THR A 25 -11.59 -2.87 -18.37
C THR A 25 -11.34 -1.36 -18.48
N TYR A 26 -12.33 -0.59 -18.94
CA TYR A 26 -12.19 0.87 -19.00
C TYR A 26 -12.00 1.48 -17.61
N LEU A 27 -12.78 1.05 -16.62
CA LEU A 27 -12.65 1.51 -15.23
C LEU A 27 -11.26 1.16 -14.66
N ALA A 28 -10.74 -0.04 -14.92
CA ALA A 28 -9.40 -0.43 -14.48
C ALA A 28 -8.31 0.48 -15.10
N ILE A 29 -8.43 0.82 -16.39
CA ILE A 29 -7.51 1.78 -17.05
C ILE A 29 -7.61 3.17 -16.40
N PHE A 30 -8.83 3.65 -16.13
CA PHE A 30 -9.02 4.94 -15.45
C PHE A 30 -8.43 4.94 -14.04
N ILE A 31 -8.65 3.88 -13.25
CA ILE A 31 -8.09 3.75 -11.90
C ILE A 31 -6.56 3.73 -11.96
N LEU A 32 -5.97 3.03 -12.93
CA LEU A 32 -4.52 2.97 -13.11
C LEU A 32 -3.91 4.37 -13.37
N LEU A 33 -4.62 5.25 -14.07
CA LEU A 33 -4.19 6.62 -14.34
C LEU A 33 -4.46 7.57 -13.16
N ILE A 34 -5.60 7.40 -12.49
CA ILE A 34 -6.04 8.28 -11.41
C ILE A 34 -5.27 8.01 -10.10
N ALA A 35 -4.98 6.75 -9.78
CA ALA A 35 -4.34 6.43 -8.50
C ALA A 35 -2.97 7.12 -8.31
N PRO A 36 -2.05 7.11 -9.31
CA PRO A 36 -0.81 7.89 -9.22
C PRO A 36 -1.05 9.41 -9.23
N SER A 37 -2.06 9.90 -9.96
CA SER A 37 -2.30 11.35 -10.05
C SER A 37 -2.79 11.92 -8.72
N VAL A 38 -3.67 11.21 -8.01
CA VAL A 38 -4.17 11.64 -6.69
C VAL A 38 -3.01 11.80 -5.70
N HIS A 39 -2.12 10.82 -5.61
CA HIS A 39 -0.97 10.92 -4.71
C HIS A 39 0.07 11.96 -5.16
N THR A 40 0.19 12.19 -6.47
CA THR A 40 1.02 13.29 -6.99
C THR A 40 0.45 14.65 -6.61
N ILE A 41 -0.87 14.85 -6.70
CA ILE A 41 -1.53 16.10 -6.30
C ILE A 41 -1.33 16.36 -4.80
N VAL A 42 -1.54 15.34 -3.95
CA VAL A 42 -1.27 15.46 -2.50
C VAL A 42 0.20 15.80 -2.23
N SER A 43 1.14 15.25 -3.01
CA SER A 43 2.55 15.60 -2.88
C SER A 43 2.85 17.06 -3.26
N TRP A 44 2.08 17.63 -4.20
CA TRP A 44 2.25 19.01 -4.65
C TRP A 44 1.82 20.04 -3.61
N ASP A 45 0.92 19.69 -2.71
CA ASP A 45 0.60 20.53 -1.55
C ASP A 45 1.86 20.86 -0.72
N PHE A 46 2.85 19.96 -0.72
CA PHE A 46 4.18 20.20 -0.15
C PHE A 46 5.17 20.72 -1.19
N ALA A 47 5.33 20.02 -2.31
CA ALA A 47 6.40 20.25 -3.28
C ALA A 47 6.37 21.63 -3.95
N MET A 48 5.18 22.19 -4.15
CA MET A 48 5.02 23.52 -4.75
C MET A 48 5.18 24.66 -3.74
N SER A 49 5.31 24.35 -2.44
CA SER A 49 5.66 25.31 -1.41
C SER A 49 7.10 25.81 -1.60
N ILE A 50 7.38 27.02 -1.15
CA ILE A 50 8.74 27.58 -1.05
C ILE A 50 9.42 27.20 0.28
N THR A 51 8.76 26.38 1.11
CA THR A 51 9.32 25.93 2.39
C THR A 51 10.52 25.02 2.12
N PRO A 52 11.72 25.34 2.66
CA PRO A 52 12.90 24.49 2.48
C PRO A 52 12.64 23.08 3.03
N GLY A 53 13.20 22.06 2.37
CA GLY A 53 12.92 20.66 2.65
C GLY A 53 11.64 20.10 2.01
N TRP A 54 10.68 20.95 1.62
CA TRP A 54 9.54 20.51 0.80
C TRP A 54 9.71 20.83 -0.68
N HIS A 55 10.43 21.90 -1.01
CA HIS A 55 10.60 22.34 -2.39
C HIS A 55 11.49 21.39 -3.21
N THR A 56 10.93 20.27 -3.67
CA THR A 56 11.64 19.23 -4.44
C THR A 56 10.75 18.60 -5.49
N THR A 57 11.35 18.25 -6.64
CA THR A 57 10.63 17.66 -7.77
C THR A 57 10.40 16.15 -7.62
N ILE A 58 11.13 15.48 -6.72
CA ILE A 58 11.05 14.03 -6.53
C ILE A 58 9.80 13.59 -5.75
N PHE A 59 9.13 14.51 -5.03
CA PHE A 59 7.97 14.22 -4.19
C PHE A 59 6.80 13.59 -4.94
N GLY A 60 6.57 13.95 -6.20
CA GLY A 60 5.53 13.34 -7.03
C GLY A 60 5.64 11.80 -7.08
N PRO A 61 6.66 11.25 -7.77
CA PRO A 61 6.85 9.81 -7.82
C PRO A 61 7.16 9.18 -6.46
N TYR A 62 7.81 9.90 -5.54
CA TYR A 62 8.12 9.41 -4.20
C TYR A 62 6.85 9.14 -3.36
N PHE A 63 5.90 10.07 -3.31
CA PHE A 63 4.62 9.89 -2.61
C PHE A 63 3.77 8.79 -3.26
N VAL A 64 3.77 8.68 -4.59
CA VAL A 64 3.07 7.61 -5.31
C VAL A 64 3.62 6.25 -4.92
N VAL A 65 4.94 6.06 -4.99
CA VAL A 65 5.57 4.79 -4.61
C VAL A 65 5.32 4.49 -3.14
N GLY A 66 5.40 5.50 -2.26
CA GLY A 66 5.12 5.31 -0.85
C GLY A 66 3.67 4.93 -0.54
N ALA A 67 2.71 5.45 -1.31
CA ALA A 67 1.31 5.06 -1.21
C ALA A 67 1.05 3.63 -1.67
N ILE A 68 1.69 3.21 -2.76
CA ILE A 68 1.62 1.81 -3.21
C ILE A 68 2.29 0.89 -2.18
N TYR A 69 3.41 1.32 -1.58
CA TYR A 69 4.15 0.53 -0.59
C TYR A 69 3.30 0.23 0.65
N SER A 70 2.81 1.28 1.31
CA SER A 70 1.92 1.17 2.48
C SER A 70 0.58 0.52 2.12
N GLY A 71 -0.01 0.86 0.97
CA GLY A 71 -1.27 0.27 0.50
C GLY A 71 -1.19 -1.24 0.29
N VAL A 72 -0.18 -1.73 -0.43
CA VAL A 72 0.02 -3.17 -0.64
C VAL A 72 0.32 -3.87 0.69
N ALA A 73 1.11 -3.27 1.59
CA ALA A 73 1.32 -3.79 2.93
C ALA A 73 0.01 -3.89 3.73
N GLY A 74 -0.84 -2.86 3.69
CA GLY A 74 -2.16 -2.87 4.32
C GLY A 74 -3.07 -3.96 3.77
N VAL A 75 -3.11 -4.14 2.45
CA VAL A 75 -3.89 -5.22 1.80
C VAL A 75 -3.41 -6.59 2.24
N ILE A 76 -2.09 -6.85 2.25
CA ILE A 76 -1.55 -8.13 2.72
C ILE A 76 -1.90 -8.37 4.20
N THR A 77 -1.75 -7.36 5.05
CA THR A 77 -2.11 -7.43 6.47
C THR A 77 -3.56 -7.89 6.63
N LEU A 78 -4.48 -7.25 5.89
CA LEU A 78 -5.90 -7.56 5.92
C LEU A 78 -6.21 -8.94 5.33
N MET A 79 -5.55 -9.33 4.24
CA MET A 79 -5.69 -10.65 3.65
C MET A 79 -5.27 -11.77 4.62
N VAL A 80 -4.18 -11.58 5.36
CA VAL A 80 -3.74 -12.57 6.36
C VAL A 80 -4.74 -12.66 7.52
N VAL A 81 -5.23 -11.53 8.03
CA VAL A 81 -6.25 -11.50 9.09
C VAL A 81 -7.54 -12.17 8.64
N LEU A 82 -8.04 -11.84 7.45
CA LEU A 82 -9.24 -12.45 6.88
C LEU A 82 -9.09 -13.95 6.66
N ARG A 83 -7.91 -14.37 6.18
CA ARG A 83 -7.59 -15.78 5.98
C ARG A 83 -7.72 -16.56 7.30
N TRP A 84 -7.27 -16.00 8.42
CA TRP A 84 -7.39 -16.63 9.74
C TRP A 84 -8.80 -16.58 10.32
N VAL A 85 -9.52 -15.46 10.17
CA VAL A 85 -10.85 -15.26 10.77
C VAL A 85 -11.94 -16.04 10.04
N PHE A 86 -11.85 -16.14 8.71
CA PHE A 86 -12.89 -16.73 7.87
C PHE A 86 -12.47 -18.05 7.20
N ASP A 87 -11.32 -18.62 7.60
CA ASP A 87 -10.78 -19.89 7.07
C ASP A 87 -10.69 -19.91 5.52
N LEU A 88 -10.13 -18.82 4.96
CA LEU A 88 -10.06 -18.63 3.50
C LEU A 88 -8.78 -19.23 2.88
N ASP A 89 -8.20 -20.27 3.49
CA ASP A 89 -6.92 -20.87 3.09
C ASP A 89 -6.91 -21.37 1.63
N GLU A 90 -8.04 -21.91 1.15
CA GLU A 90 -8.19 -22.43 -0.21
C GLU A 90 -8.31 -21.32 -1.27
N ILE A 91 -8.82 -20.16 -0.87
CA ILE A 91 -9.02 -19.00 -1.73
C ILE A 91 -7.76 -18.12 -1.70
N ILE A 92 -7.33 -17.71 -0.51
CA ILE A 92 -6.12 -16.93 -0.26
C ILE A 92 -4.93 -17.90 -0.09
N ARG A 93 -4.54 -18.48 -1.22
CA ARG A 93 -3.40 -19.40 -1.32
C ARG A 93 -2.07 -18.69 -1.06
N TYR A 94 -1.08 -19.47 -0.60
CA TYR A 94 0.30 -19.01 -0.40
C TYR A 94 0.94 -18.36 -1.64
N VAL A 95 0.52 -18.75 -2.84
CA VAL A 95 1.02 -18.14 -4.09
C VAL A 95 0.64 -16.66 -4.17
N HIS A 96 -0.55 -16.26 -3.73
CA HIS A 96 -0.98 -14.86 -3.73
C HIS A 96 -0.12 -14.05 -2.76
N LEU A 97 0.04 -14.51 -1.52
CA LEU A 97 0.88 -13.87 -0.50
C LEU A 97 2.34 -13.75 -0.95
N ARG A 98 2.90 -14.81 -1.52
CA ARG A 98 4.29 -14.81 -2.01
C ARG A 98 4.52 -13.86 -3.18
N ASN A 99 3.55 -13.74 -4.10
CA ASN A 99 3.65 -12.83 -5.24
C ASN A 99 3.52 -11.38 -4.79
N LEU A 100 2.57 -11.08 -3.89
CA LEU A 100 2.43 -9.77 -3.28
C LEU A 100 3.68 -9.38 -2.48
N ALA A 101 4.29 -10.32 -1.75
CA ALA A 101 5.53 -10.07 -1.01
C ALA A 101 6.73 -9.76 -1.93
N LYS A 102 6.79 -10.34 -3.14
CA LYS A 102 7.80 -9.97 -4.15
C LYS A 102 7.56 -8.58 -4.72
N LEU A 103 6.30 -8.25 -5.01
CA LEU A 103 5.91 -6.91 -5.44
C LEU A 103 6.32 -5.88 -4.38
N LEU A 104 6.03 -6.17 -3.11
CA LEU A 104 6.37 -5.32 -1.96
C LEU A 104 7.89 -5.10 -1.83
N LEU A 105 8.71 -6.15 -2.04
CA LEU A 105 10.17 -6.03 -2.05
C LEU A 105 10.67 -5.08 -3.15
N VAL A 106 10.10 -5.18 -4.36
CA VAL A 106 10.49 -4.30 -5.48
C VAL A 106 10.12 -2.84 -5.17
N ILE A 107 8.94 -2.62 -4.58
CA ILE A 107 8.48 -1.29 -4.19
C ILE A 107 9.34 -0.73 -3.05
N ALA A 108 9.71 -1.53 -2.05
CA ALA A 108 10.60 -1.12 -0.96
C ALA A 108 11.95 -0.61 -1.50
N LEU A 109 12.56 -1.36 -2.41
CA LEU A 109 13.81 -0.95 -3.08
C LEU A 109 13.64 0.35 -3.88
N LEU A 110 12.51 0.52 -4.57
CA LEU A 110 12.22 1.73 -5.33
C LEU A 110 12.00 2.95 -4.42
N TRP A 111 11.29 2.77 -3.31
CA TRP A 111 11.07 3.82 -2.32
C TRP A 111 12.39 4.27 -1.71
N THR A 112 13.24 3.32 -1.29
CA THR A 112 14.57 3.60 -0.74
C THR A 112 15.50 4.27 -1.76
N TYR A 113 15.38 3.92 -3.04
CA TYR A 113 16.06 4.65 -4.11
C TYR A 113 15.64 6.12 -4.17
N PHE A 114 14.34 6.42 -4.12
CA PHE A 114 13.87 7.80 -4.15
C PHE A 114 14.24 8.60 -2.89
N TYR A 115 14.16 7.98 -1.70
CA TYR A 115 14.64 8.62 -0.47
C TYR A 115 16.13 8.96 -0.57
N PHE A 116 16.94 8.03 -1.11
CA PHE A 116 18.35 8.27 -1.35
C PHE A 116 18.59 9.37 -2.39
N CYS A 117 17.78 9.44 -3.45
CA CYS A 117 17.83 10.51 -4.44
C CYS A 117 17.56 11.89 -3.81
N GLU A 118 16.59 11.99 -2.91
CA GLU A 118 16.32 13.23 -2.18
C GLU A 118 17.54 13.66 -1.35
N PHE A 119 18.09 12.73 -0.57
CA PHE A 119 19.27 12.99 0.24
C PHE A 119 20.49 13.42 -0.59
N ILE A 120 20.83 12.68 -1.66
CA ILE A 120 22.01 12.98 -2.47
C ILE A 120 21.85 14.31 -3.22
N THR A 121 20.65 14.67 -3.65
CA THR A 121 20.37 15.96 -4.28
C THR A 121 20.57 17.10 -3.29
N ALA A 122 20.04 17.00 -2.07
CA ALA A 122 20.24 18.01 -1.03
C ALA A 122 21.73 18.14 -0.64
N TRP A 123 22.43 17.02 -0.47
CA TRP A 123 23.86 16.99 -0.18
C TRP A 123 24.71 17.60 -1.31
N TYR A 124 24.35 17.33 -2.57
CA TYR A 124 25.05 17.86 -3.73
C TYR A 124 24.81 19.36 -3.94
N ALA A 125 23.57 19.83 -3.70
CA ALA A 125 23.20 21.24 -3.86
C ALA A 125 23.95 22.17 -2.89
N LYS A 126 24.33 21.66 -1.70
CA LYS A 126 25.04 22.41 -0.65
C LYS A 126 24.35 23.73 -0.25
N ASN A 127 23.03 23.78 -0.37
CA ASN A 127 22.24 24.91 0.08
C ASN A 127 22.27 24.94 1.62
N PRO A 128 22.80 26.00 2.26
CA PRO A 128 22.93 26.04 3.72
C PRO A 128 21.59 25.98 4.44
N VAL A 129 20.51 26.47 3.83
CA VAL A 129 19.17 26.45 4.43
C VAL A 129 18.60 25.04 4.44
N GLU A 130 18.69 24.32 3.31
CA GLU A 130 18.24 22.92 3.23
C GLU A 130 19.10 21.99 4.09
N TRP A 131 20.41 22.21 4.11
CA TRP A 131 21.32 21.41 4.92
C TRP A 131 21.04 21.56 6.42
N ARG A 132 20.63 22.76 6.86
CA ARG A 132 20.24 23.00 8.25
C ARG A 132 19.04 22.16 8.70
N ILE A 133 18.12 21.84 7.79
CA ILE A 133 16.98 20.95 8.07
C ILE A 133 17.47 19.51 8.29
N TRP A 134 18.41 19.04 7.47
CA TRP A 134 19.02 17.71 7.65
C TRP A 134 19.78 17.61 8.98
N GLU A 135 20.51 18.65 9.37
CA GLU A 135 21.15 18.74 10.69
C GLU A 135 20.11 18.67 11.81
N TYR A 136 19.04 19.45 11.72
CA TYR A 136 17.97 19.46 12.73
C TYR A 136 17.26 18.11 12.84
N LEU A 137 16.96 17.47 11.71
CA LEU A 137 16.40 16.12 11.65
C LEU A 137 17.30 15.11 12.38
N TRP A 138 18.62 15.19 12.17
CA TRP A 138 19.57 14.33 12.84
C TRP A 138 19.69 14.64 14.34
N GLU A 139 19.74 15.90 14.73
CA GLU A 139 19.89 16.32 16.13
C GLU A 139 18.65 15.97 16.97
N ARG A 140 17.44 16.23 16.46
CA ARG A 140 16.19 16.11 17.24
C ARG A 140 15.40 14.83 16.96
N TYR A 141 15.46 14.31 15.73
CA TYR A 141 14.63 13.20 15.26
C TYR A 141 15.44 11.98 14.78
N SER A 142 16.73 11.87 15.12
CA SER A 142 17.58 10.71 14.77
C SER A 142 16.97 9.36 15.14
N HIS A 143 16.31 9.26 16.29
CA HIS A 143 15.65 8.03 16.70
C HIS A 143 14.55 7.60 15.71
N LEU A 144 13.72 8.53 15.22
CA LEU A 144 12.69 8.23 14.21
C LEU A 144 13.32 7.93 12.85
N LEU A 145 14.38 8.65 12.46
CA LEU A 145 15.12 8.38 11.22
C LEU A 145 15.74 6.97 11.22
N ILE A 146 16.33 6.57 12.36
CA ILE A 146 16.93 5.24 12.51
C ILE A 146 15.84 4.16 12.49
N ILE A 147 14.68 4.39 13.12
CA ILE A 147 13.56 3.46 13.06
C ILE A 147 13.07 3.32 11.61
N MET A 148 12.84 4.42 10.91
CA MET A 148 12.35 4.41 9.53
C MET A 148 13.36 3.73 8.57
N LEU A 149 14.61 4.17 8.56
CA LEU A 149 15.63 3.63 7.65
C LEU A 149 16.06 2.22 8.04
N GLY A 150 16.23 1.95 9.34
CA GLY A 150 16.54 0.63 9.85
C GLY A 150 15.40 -0.35 9.64
N GLY A 151 14.16 0.11 9.81
CA GLY A 151 12.93 -0.62 9.53
C GLY A 151 12.85 -1.04 8.07
N ASP A 152 13.10 -0.12 7.13
CA ASP A 152 13.11 -0.47 5.71
C ASP A 152 14.23 -1.46 5.34
N VAL A 153 15.44 -1.31 5.91
CA VAL A 153 16.52 -2.29 5.75
C VAL A 153 16.11 -3.67 6.28
N VAL A 154 15.45 -3.73 7.43
CA VAL A 154 14.90 -4.97 8.00
C VAL A 154 13.84 -5.54 7.07
N VAL A 155 12.93 -4.73 6.53
CA VAL A 155 11.89 -5.16 5.59
C VAL A 155 12.51 -5.76 4.33
N ILE A 156 13.42 -5.06 3.67
CA ILE A 156 14.11 -5.52 2.46
C ILE A 156 14.85 -6.84 2.73
N THR A 157 15.56 -6.91 3.87
CA THR A 157 16.32 -8.10 4.27
C THR A 157 15.39 -9.28 4.51
N MET A 158 14.33 -9.09 5.31
CA MET A 158 13.34 -10.12 5.63
C MET A 158 12.61 -10.59 4.37
N LEU A 159 12.10 -9.67 3.56
CA LEU A 159 11.40 -10.00 2.32
C LEU A 159 12.31 -10.66 1.28
N SER A 160 13.63 -10.52 1.35
CA SER A 160 14.57 -11.22 0.45
C SER A 160 14.59 -12.73 0.67
N PHE A 161 14.30 -13.20 1.89
CA PHE A 161 14.24 -14.62 2.21
C PHE A 161 12.91 -15.26 1.79
N SER A 162 13.00 -16.37 1.04
CA SER A 162 11.82 -17.12 0.59
C SER A 162 10.96 -17.66 1.74
N LYS A 163 11.58 -17.98 2.88
CA LYS A 163 10.90 -18.46 4.10
C LYS A 163 9.95 -17.42 4.68
N VAL A 164 10.38 -16.15 4.74
CA VAL A 164 9.55 -15.04 5.22
C VAL A 164 8.36 -14.83 4.28
N ARG A 165 8.61 -14.75 2.96
CA ARG A 165 7.55 -14.57 1.94
C ARG A 165 6.55 -15.72 1.87
N SER A 166 6.87 -16.88 2.45
CA SER A 166 6.00 -18.07 2.44
C SER A 166 5.26 -18.27 3.77
N SER A 167 5.57 -17.49 4.80
CA SER A 167 4.95 -17.58 6.12
C SER A 167 3.96 -16.43 6.33
N PRO A 168 2.65 -16.70 6.47
CA PRO A 168 1.63 -15.66 6.66
C PRO A 168 1.88 -14.82 7.91
N ILE A 169 2.32 -15.44 9.02
CA ILE A 169 2.60 -14.74 10.28
C ILE A 169 3.78 -13.78 10.12
N LEU A 170 4.88 -14.23 9.51
CA LEU A 170 6.05 -13.37 9.31
C LEU A 170 5.72 -12.23 8.34
N LEU A 171 4.93 -12.53 7.30
CA LEU A 171 4.51 -11.51 6.34
C LEU A 171 3.62 -10.46 7.00
N PHE A 172 2.70 -10.86 7.89
CA PHE A 172 1.88 -9.94 8.68
C PHE A 172 2.73 -9.00 9.55
N LEU A 173 3.74 -9.52 10.25
CA LEU A 173 4.63 -8.68 11.07
C LEU A 173 5.40 -7.67 10.23
N VAL A 174 5.93 -8.11 9.07
CA VAL A 174 6.64 -7.24 8.13
C VAL A 174 5.72 -6.14 7.59
N THR A 175 4.47 -6.46 7.23
CA THR A 175 3.55 -5.48 6.67
C THR A 175 3.01 -4.49 7.69
N VAL A 176 2.90 -4.89 8.96
CA VAL A 176 2.62 -3.96 10.06
C VAL A 176 3.80 -3.01 10.28
N LEU A 177 5.03 -3.53 10.27
CA LEU A 177 6.24 -2.70 10.37
C LEU A 177 6.30 -1.65 9.26
N ILE A 178 6.07 -2.04 8.01
CA ILE A 178 6.02 -1.10 6.86
C ILE A 178 5.01 0.02 7.10
N ASN A 179 3.80 -0.29 7.57
CA ASN A 179 2.79 0.75 7.79
C ASN A 179 3.17 1.70 8.93
N ILE A 180 3.88 1.23 9.96
CA ILE A 180 4.44 2.07 11.03
C ILE A 180 5.55 2.97 10.47
N ASP A 181 6.49 2.40 9.71
CA ASP A 181 7.60 3.15 9.10
C ASP A 181 7.08 4.23 8.14
N MET A 182 6.08 3.90 7.32
CA MET A 182 5.46 4.83 6.38
C MET A 182 4.64 5.92 7.07
N TYR A 183 4.13 5.68 8.28
CA TYR A 183 3.53 6.72 9.10
C TYR A 183 4.60 7.66 9.67
N ILE A 184 5.72 7.09 10.17
CA ILE A 184 6.87 7.86 10.68
C ILE A 184 7.46 8.75 9.57
N GLU A 185 7.59 8.25 8.34
CA GLU A 185 8.04 9.06 7.21
C GLU A 185 7.18 10.32 7.03
N ARG A 186 5.85 10.17 7.05
CA ARG A 186 4.93 11.32 6.84
C ARG A 186 5.03 12.29 7.99
N TYR A 187 5.22 11.78 9.21
CA TYR A 187 5.53 12.61 10.37
C TYR A 187 6.83 13.40 10.17
N LEU A 188 7.90 12.76 9.71
CA LEU A 188 9.22 13.37 9.50
C LEU A 188 9.25 14.37 8.35
N ILE A 189 8.41 14.21 7.33
CA ILE A 189 8.24 15.21 6.27
C ILE A 189 7.50 16.43 6.82
N VAL A 190 6.47 16.25 7.64
CA VAL A 190 5.60 17.37 8.03
C VAL A 190 6.13 18.12 9.26
N VAL A 191 6.37 17.41 10.36
CA VAL A 191 6.57 18.03 11.68
C VAL A 191 7.90 18.77 11.80
N PRO A 192 9.06 18.15 11.53
CA PRO A 192 10.36 18.81 11.63
C PRO A 192 10.44 20.07 10.76
N ILE A 193 9.94 20.00 9.52
CA ILE A 193 10.02 21.10 8.55
C ILE A 193 9.14 22.28 8.97
N LEU A 194 7.96 22.04 9.54
CA LEU A 194 7.11 23.11 10.08
C LEU A 194 7.64 23.69 11.40
N SER A 195 8.24 22.84 12.24
CA SER A 195 8.78 23.21 13.55
C SER A 195 10.02 24.11 13.47
N HIS A 196 10.81 24.00 12.39
CA HIS A 196 12.07 24.73 12.17
C HIS A 196 12.08 25.40 10.78
N ARG A 197 11.13 26.31 10.56
CA ARG A 197 11.07 27.16 9.35
C ARG A 197 12.21 28.18 9.28
N ASP A 198 12.26 28.90 8.16
CA ASP A 198 13.26 29.92 7.78
C ASP A 198 13.50 31.00 8.86
N ASN A 199 12.51 31.28 9.70
CA ASN A 199 12.61 32.30 10.74
C ASN A 199 12.76 31.67 12.14
N ALA A 200 13.92 31.89 12.76
CA ALA A 200 14.24 31.39 14.11
C ALA A 200 13.24 31.83 15.19
N PHE A 201 12.56 32.97 15.01
CA PHE A 201 11.53 33.43 15.96
C PHE A 201 10.25 32.58 15.95
N THR A 202 10.07 31.71 14.94
CA THR A 202 8.89 30.86 14.78
C THR A 202 9.15 29.40 15.16
N TRP A 203 10.35 29.07 15.63
CA TRP A 203 10.69 27.71 16.01
C TRP A 203 9.89 27.24 17.21
N THR A 204 9.32 26.04 17.10
CA THR A 204 8.45 25.47 18.13
C THR A 204 8.57 23.96 18.12
N ASP A 205 8.56 23.32 19.29
CA ASP A 205 8.53 21.85 19.36
C ASP A 205 7.07 21.38 19.30
N TYR A 206 6.82 20.36 18.46
CA TYR A 206 5.51 19.72 18.37
C TYR A 206 5.49 18.43 19.19
N PHE A 207 4.48 18.31 20.06
CA PHE A 207 4.11 17.05 20.68
C PHE A 207 2.61 16.85 20.52
N PRO A 208 2.16 15.68 20.03
CA PRO A 208 0.74 15.46 19.77
C PRO A 208 -0.04 15.47 21.09
N SER A 209 -1.09 16.28 21.12
CA SER A 209 -2.03 16.33 22.22
C SER A 209 -2.82 15.02 22.31
N PRO A 210 -3.34 14.67 23.50
CA PRO A 210 -4.23 13.52 23.64
C PRO A 210 -5.46 13.58 22.72
N VAL A 211 -5.93 14.80 22.39
CA VAL A 211 -7.06 14.99 21.48
C VAL A 211 -6.68 14.59 20.05
N GLU A 212 -5.54 15.04 19.53
CA GLU A 212 -5.05 14.64 18.20
C GLU A 212 -4.85 13.12 18.10
N LEU A 213 -4.28 12.50 19.14
CA LEU A 213 -4.13 11.05 19.20
C LEU A 213 -5.48 10.33 19.22
N SER A 214 -6.49 10.87 19.93
CA SER A 214 -7.83 10.31 19.97
C SER A 214 -8.53 10.38 18.61
N ILE A 215 -8.30 11.45 17.83
CA ILE A 215 -8.85 11.59 16.48
C ILE A 215 -8.20 10.55 15.54
N ALA A 216 -6.88 10.39 15.60
CA ALA A 216 -6.17 9.39 14.82
C ALA A 216 -6.63 7.96 15.16
N ALA A 217 -6.74 7.64 16.46
CA ALA A 217 -7.25 6.35 16.92
C ALA A 217 -8.72 6.13 16.51
N GLY A 218 -9.54 7.18 16.56
CA GLY A 218 -10.94 7.15 16.13
C GLY A 218 -11.08 6.90 14.63
N ALA A 219 -10.24 7.50 13.80
CA ALA A 219 -10.21 7.27 12.36
C ALA A 219 -9.83 5.81 12.03
N LEU A 220 -8.80 5.28 12.71
CA LEU A 220 -8.37 3.88 12.55
C LEU A 220 -9.46 2.91 13.00
N ALA A 221 -10.08 3.15 14.16
CA ALA A 221 -11.20 2.36 14.65
C ALA A 221 -12.41 2.41 13.71
N GLY A 222 -12.71 3.61 13.17
CA GLY A 222 -13.76 3.81 12.18
C GLY A 222 -13.53 3.00 10.90
N PHE A 223 -12.29 2.97 10.40
CA PHE A 223 -11.93 2.12 9.26
C PHE A 223 -12.21 0.63 9.54
N PHE A 224 -11.73 0.10 10.68
CA PHE A 224 -11.95 -1.30 11.03
C PHE A 224 -13.44 -1.61 11.28
N LEU A 225 -14.21 -0.68 11.85
CA LEU A 225 -15.65 -0.83 12.03
C LEU A 225 -16.37 -0.91 10.68
N LEU A 226 -16.11 0.01 9.77
CA LEU A 226 -16.71 0.02 8.43
C LEU A 226 -16.29 -1.24 7.65
N TYR A 227 -15.04 -1.66 7.77
CA TYR A 227 -14.56 -2.89 7.15
C TYR A 227 -15.23 -4.14 7.71
N ALA A 228 -15.41 -4.23 9.03
CA ALA A 228 -16.12 -5.34 9.67
C ALA A 228 -17.60 -5.39 9.26
N ILE A 229 -18.26 -4.22 9.15
CA ILE A 229 -19.62 -4.12 8.63
C ILE A 229 -19.67 -4.61 7.18
N PHE A 230 -18.73 -4.16 6.33
CA PHE A 230 -18.62 -4.61 4.95
C PHE A 230 -18.43 -6.13 4.87
N ALA A 231 -17.47 -6.69 5.63
CA ALA A 231 -17.17 -8.12 5.67
C ALA A 231 -18.35 -8.99 6.16
N LYS A 232 -19.23 -8.42 7.00
CA LYS A 232 -20.42 -9.11 7.49
C LYS A 232 -21.61 -9.02 6.53
N LEU A 233 -21.76 -7.91 5.79
CA LEU A 233 -22.93 -7.64 4.96
C LEU A 233 -22.78 -8.08 3.50
N LEU A 234 -21.54 -8.11 2.99
CA LEU A 234 -21.20 -8.33 1.59
C LEU A 234 -20.16 -9.45 1.44
N PRO A 235 -20.13 -10.16 0.29
CA PRO A 235 -19.12 -11.18 0.03
C PRO A 235 -17.73 -10.54 -0.12
N ILE A 236 -16.81 -10.94 0.75
CA ILE A 236 -15.43 -10.42 0.79
C ILE A 236 -14.63 -10.82 -0.45
N VAL A 237 -14.97 -11.97 -1.05
CA VAL A 237 -14.34 -12.47 -2.26
C VAL A 237 -15.37 -12.53 -3.38
N THR A 238 -14.95 -12.12 -4.57
CA THR A 238 -15.74 -12.15 -5.80
C THR A 238 -16.02 -13.59 -6.23
N VAL A 239 -17.26 -14.03 -6.07
CA VAL A 239 -17.67 -15.42 -6.42
C VAL A 239 -17.56 -15.69 -7.93
N ALA A 240 -17.79 -14.67 -8.75
CA ALA A 240 -17.63 -14.75 -10.21
C ALA A 240 -16.19 -15.10 -10.59
N ASP A 241 -15.21 -14.35 -10.06
CA ASP A 241 -13.80 -14.53 -10.38
C ASP A 241 -13.26 -15.86 -9.86
N ILE A 242 -13.77 -16.37 -8.73
CA ILE A 242 -13.43 -17.72 -8.26
C ILE A 242 -13.92 -18.77 -9.27
N ARG A 243 -15.16 -18.63 -9.78
CA ARG A 243 -15.72 -19.57 -10.75
C ARG A 243 -14.94 -19.51 -12.07
N GLU A 244 -14.67 -18.32 -12.58
CA GLU A 244 -13.83 -18.13 -13.76
C GLU A 244 -12.43 -18.71 -13.54
N GLY A 245 -11.81 -18.47 -12.38
CA GLY A 245 -10.51 -19.02 -12.01
C GLY A 245 -10.47 -20.55 -11.92
N LYS A 246 -11.58 -21.20 -11.53
CA LYS A 246 -11.73 -22.66 -11.54
C LYS A 246 -11.89 -23.20 -12.96
N VAL A 247 -12.68 -22.53 -13.80
CA VAL A 247 -12.80 -22.83 -15.24
C VAL A 247 -11.45 -22.63 -15.93
N ILE A 248 -10.61 -21.71 -15.46
CA ILE A 248 -9.24 -21.54 -15.95
C ILE A 248 -8.31 -22.63 -15.41
N SER A 249 -8.63 -23.48 -14.43
CA SER A 249 -7.67 -24.49 -13.93
C SER A 249 -8.20 -25.92 -14.05
N GLY A 250 -7.70 -26.68 -15.04
CA GLY A 250 -8.02 -28.10 -15.19
C GLY A 250 -6.82 -28.91 -15.68
N ASP A 251 -6.80 -30.20 -15.34
CA ASP A 251 -5.78 -31.12 -15.85
C ASP A 251 -6.30 -31.77 -17.14
N ILE A 252 -5.73 -31.39 -18.29
CA ILE A 252 -6.06 -32.02 -19.58
C ILE A 252 -5.07 -33.14 -19.81
N ARG A 253 -5.58 -34.33 -20.13
CA ARG A 253 -4.75 -35.47 -20.52
C ARG A 253 -4.29 -35.30 -21.96
N ILE A 254 -3.01 -35.02 -22.17
CA ILE A 254 -2.38 -34.99 -23.50
C ILE A 254 -1.53 -36.27 -23.63
N GLY A 255 -2.06 -37.24 -24.36
CA GLY A 255 -1.45 -38.57 -24.46
C GLY A 255 -1.47 -39.33 -23.13
N ASN A 256 -0.29 -39.65 -22.59
CA ASN A 256 -0.13 -40.34 -21.29
C ASN A 256 0.25 -39.42 -20.13
N THR A 257 0.30 -38.11 -20.36
CA THR A 257 0.69 -37.13 -19.33
C THR A 257 -0.49 -36.21 -19.02
N TYR A 258 -0.75 -35.99 -17.73
CA TYR A 258 -1.67 -34.94 -17.29
C TYR A 258 -0.91 -33.61 -17.29
N VAL A 259 -1.35 -32.69 -18.13
CA VAL A 259 -0.81 -31.34 -18.17
C VAL A 259 -1.83 -30.44 -17.50
N ARG A 260 -1.40 -29.69 -16.48
CA ARG A 260 -2.23 -28.68 -15.84
C ARG A 260 -2.40 -27.51 -16.81
N VAL A 261 -3.54 -27.46 -17.49
CA VAL A 261 -3.85 -26.42 -18.47
C VAL A 261 -4.61 -25.30 -17.78
N ARG A 262 -4.23 -24.06 -18.10
CA ARG A 262 -4.90 -22.86 -17.61
C ARG A 262 -6.21 -22.52 -18.38
N ALA A 263 -6.96 -23.52 -18.82
CA ALA A 263 -8.31 -23.38 -19.39
C ALA A 263 -8.98 -24.76 -19.47
N SER A 264 -9.94 -25.05 -18.60
CA SER A 264 -10.93 -26.11 -18.74
C SER A 264 -12.32 -25.50 -18.71
N VAL A 265 -12.84 -25.17 -19.89
CA VAL A 265 -14.29 -25.05 -20.09
C VAL A 265 -14.85 -26.47 -19.94
N GLU A 266 -15.43 -26.79 -18.78
CA GLU A 266 -16.39 -27.90 -18.71
C GLU A 266 -17.66 -27.39 -19.40
N GLU A 267 -17.84 -27.77 -20.66
CA GLU A 267 -19.15 -27.77 -21.31
C GLU A 267 -19.91 -29.01 -20.81
N GLU A 268 -20.79 -28.79 -19.82
CA GLU A 268 -22.01 -29.59 -19.61
C GLU A 268 -23.24 -28.67 -19.54
#